data_AF-A0A1B1YAY4-F1
#
_entry.id   AF-A0A1B1YAY4-F1
#
_cell.length_a   1.000
_cell.length_b   1.000
_cell.length_c   1.000
_cell.angle_alpha   90.00
_cell.angle_beta   90.00
_cell.angle_gamma   90.00
#
_symmetry.space_group_name_H-M   'P 1'
#
loop_
_entity.id
_entity.type
_entity.pdbx_description
1 polymer ?
#
loop_
_entity_poly.entity_id
_entity_poly.type
_entity_poly.pdbx_seq_one_letter_code
_entity_poly.pdbx_strand_id
1 'polypeptide(L)'
;MNGMLRLPGFPPPEKQNIVRFHVLRSLSYPARIILFLVFLLAGFAVQFFTLRVWPGALFLIFASAIVLVRGYDSRVEVKSDPDAGWTHVGMDKLNRIKELDRKAAEWDRDILDISNLAGFFTFLVTLSVLVIVYLSTRDSYFYRETGVIFVSDAIILIVPMWFTGIRRIPKQGNLLIKVDIIKQMEAYFRLVKKDGENFVPLLMLAKDKTGKSIPTDCKFAVTFDNMPDGFYGIQAQVNINLVQGTGYPYFYCVIVAKPGFGLDRHAREIVAPKGITIDYNENSNAEVIVIRQTTTKTSGYHTKINDCKKILAETLAETRKILSSTQKVIKQ
;
A
#
# COMPACT_ATOMS: atom_id res chain seq x y z
N MET A 1 0.78 2.97 -35.01
CA MET A 1 1.57 1.73 -35.22
C MET A 1 1.64 1.00 -33.89
N ASN A 2 0.62 0.17 -33.62
CA ASN A 2 0.45 -0.52 -32.34
C ASN A 2 0.77 -2.01 -32.56
N GLY A 3 1.76 -2.54 -31.85
CA GLY A 3 1.90 -4.00 -31.72
C GLY A 3 3.25 -4.64 -32.07
N MET A 4 4.38 -3.92 -32.05
CA MET A 4 5.67 -4.58 -32.29
C MET A 4 6.66 -4.34 -31.15
N LEU A 5 7.16 -5.45 -30.59
CA LEU A 5 8.15 -5.59 -29.51
C LEU A 5 7.63 -5.46 -28.07
N ARG A 6 6.94 -6.51 -27.60
CA ARG A 6 7.02 -6.90 -26.19
C ARG A 6 8.39 -7.53 -25.96
N LEU A 7 9.37 -6.72 -25.59
CA LEU A 7 10.68 -7.22 -25.18
C LEU A 7 10.59 -7.72 -23.72
N PRO A 8 11.02 -8.96 -23.42
CA PRO A 8 11.12 -9.42 -22.03
C PRO A 8 12.04 -8.47 -21.24
N GLY A 9 11.64 -8.11 -20.02
CA GLY A 9 12.32 -7.10 -19.19
C GLY A 9 11.82 -5.65 -19.38
N PHE A 10 10.93 -5.38 -20.35
CA PHE A 10 10.41 -4.04 -20.61
C PHE A 10 8.89 -3.91 -20.37
N PRO A 11 8.41 -2.76 -19.87
CA PRO A 11 6.99 -2.56 -19.58
C PRO A 11 6.14 -2.31 -20.84
N PRO A 12 4.87 -2.73 -20.83
CA PRO A 12 3.96 -2.52 -21.96
C PRO A 12 3.67 -1.03 -22.23
N PRO A 13 3.25 -0.66 -23.47
CA PRO A 13 3.04 0.73 -23.90
C PRO A 13 2.22 1.60 -22.94
N GLU A 14 1.17 1.01 -22.36
CA GLU A 14 0.26 1.63 -21.40
C GLU A 14 0.94 2.05 -20.08
N LYS A 15 2.12 1.50 -19.76
CA LYS A 15 2.86 1.72 -18.52
C LYS A 15 4.18 2.49 -18.73
N GLN A 16 4.46 2.95 -19.95
CA GLN A 16 5.72 3.63 -20.30
C GLN A 16 5.93 4.95 -19.54
N ASN A 17 4.86 5.67 -19.18
CA ASN A 17 4.93 6.92 -18.41
C ASN A 17 5.29 6.74 -16.93
N ILE A 18 5.32 5.50 -16.42
CA ILE A 18 5.59 5.16 -15.02
C ILE A 18 7.08 4.87 -14.79
N VAL A 19 7.84 4.68 -15.88
CA VAL A 19 9.24 4.26 -15.87
C VAL A 19 10.13 5.48 -15.80
N ARG A 20 10.98 5.57 -14.78
CA ARG A 20 12.02 6.60 -14.69
C ARG A 20 13.36 5.99 -15.02
N PHE A 21 14.13 6.64 -15.90
CA PHE A 21 15.44 6.18 -16.33
C PHE A 21 16.57 6.98 -15.66
N HIS A 22 17.76 6.39 -15.54
CA HIS A 22 18.92 7.07 -15.00
C HIS A 22 19.49 8.11 -15.97
N VAL A 23 19.63 7.73 -17.24
CA VAL A 23 20.31 8.49 -18.30
C VAL A 23 19.31 8.95 -19.37
N LEU A 24 19.51 10.15 -19.92
CA LEU A 24 18.68 10.78 -20.96
C LEU A 24 17.18 10.73 -20.61
N ARG A 25 16.79 11.40 -19.51
CA ARG A 25 15.44 11.33 -18.92
C ARG A 25 14.33 11.86 -19.82
N SER A 26 14.65 12.75 -20.75
CA SER A 26 13.71 13.38 -21.70
C SER A 26 13.50 12.58 -22.99
N LEU A 27 14.29 11.52 -23.22
CA LEU A 27 14.23 10.76 -24.45
C LEU A 27 12.97 9.87 -24.47
N SER A 28 12.22 9.93 -25.57
CA SER A 28 11.05 9.08 -25.77
C SER A 28 11.44 7.60 -25.79
N TYR A 29 10.51 6.75 -25.36
CA TYR A 29 10.75 5.31 -25.27
C TYR A 29 11.16 4.68 -26.62
N PRO A 30 10.51 4.96 -27.76
CA PRO A 30 10.95 4.42 -29.05
C PRO A 30 12.36 4.86 -29.45
N ALA A 31 12.70 6.13 -29.24
CA ALA A 31 14.05 6.65 -29.51
C ALA A 31 15.11 5.97 -28.63
N ARG A 32 14.77 5.64 -27.38
CA ARG A 32 15.64 4.89 -26.46
C ARG A 32 15.97 3.51 -26.98
N ILE A 33 14.97 2.78 -27.48
CA ILE A 33 15.16 1.43 -28.05
C ILE A 33 15.99 1.49 -29.32
N ILE A 34 15.73 2.46 -30.21
CA ILE A 34 16.55 2.64 -31.42
C ILE A 34 18.00 2.91 -31.05
N LEU A 35 18.23 3.84 -30.10
CA LEU A 35 19.58 4.20 -29.67
C LEU A 35 20.30 3.01 -29.00
N PHE A 36 19.59 2.24 -28.18
CA PHE A 36 20.09 0.98 -27.63
C PHE A 36 20.53 0.01 -28.72
N LEU A 37 19.67 -0.25 -29.72
CA LEU A 37 19.97 -1.18 -30.81
C LEU A 37 21.17 -0.71 -31.65
N VAL A 38 21.25 0.59 -31.94
CA VAL A 38 22.39 1.17 -32.68
C VAL A 38 23.70 0.96 -31.91
N PHE A 39 23.72 1.29 -30.62
CA PHE A 39 24.91 1.11 -29.79
C PHE A 39 25.28 -0.37 -29.57
N LEU A 40 24.27 -1.24 -29.42
CA LEU A 40 24.47 -2.68 -29.29
C LEU A 40 25.14 -3.27 -30.55
N LEU A 41 24.57 -2.98 -31.73
CA LEU A 41 25.09 -3.47 -33.01
C LEU A 41 26.48 -2.90 -33.32
N ALA A 42 26.70 -1.61 -33.04
CA ALA A 42 28.01 -0.99 -33.22
C ALA A 42 29.07 -1.60 -32.29
N GLY A 43 28.73 -1.85 -31.02
CA GLY A 43 29.63 -2.48 -30.05
C GLY A 43 30.07 -3.87 -30.50
N PHE A 44 29.11 -4.73 -30.86
CA PHE A 44 29.42 -6.07 -31.37
C PHE A 44 30.18 -6.06 -32.68
N ALA A 45 29.84 -5.17 -33.63
CA ALA A 45 30.58 -5.05 -34.89
C ALA A 45 32.05 -4.69 -34.62
N VAL A 46 32.30 -3.71 -33.75
CA VAL A 46 33.66 -3.30 -33.37
C VAL A 46 34.42 -4.44 -32.70
N GLN A 47 33.82 -5.16 -31.75
CA GLN A 47 34.47 -6.31 -31.09
C GLN A 47 34.77 -7.43 -32.08
N PHE A 48 33.84 -7.70 -33.00
CA PHE A 48 34.02 -8.72 -34.04
C PHE A 48 35.19 -8.40 -34.97
N PHE A 49 35.30 -7.16 -35.46
CA PHE A 49 36.38 -6.76 -36.36
C PHE A 49 37.74 -6.59 -35.67
N THR A 50 37.75 -6.17 -34.39
CA THR A 50 39.00 -5.94 -33.65
C THR A 50 39.49 -7.15 -32.87
N LEU A 51 38.62 -8.15 -32.67
CA LEU A 51 38.85 -9.32 -31.81
C LEU A 51 39.36 -8.94 -30.41
N ARG A 52 38.92 -7.78 -29.92
CA ARG A 52 39.28 -7.23 -28.61
C ARG A 52 38.04 -6.70 -27.93
N VAL A 53 38.02 -6.77 -26.59
CA VAL A 53 36.93 -6.21 -25.77
C VAL A 53 36.77 -4.71 -26.03
N TRP A 54 37.89 -3.99 -26.04
CA TRP A 54 37.96 -2.57 -26.37
C TRP A 54 38.32 -2.38 -27.85
N PRO A 55 37.70 -1.41 -28.55
CA PRO A 55 36.85 -0.35 -28.00
C PRO A 55 35.35 -0.65 -27.95
N GLY A 56 34.88 -1.80 -28.44
CA GLY A 56 33.44 -2.06 -28.60
C GLY A 56 32.64 -2.10 -27.29
N ALA A 57 33.28 -2.49 -26.18
CA ALA A 57 32.69 -2.44 -24.84
C ALA A 57 32.18 -1.03 -24.45
N LEU A 58 32.79 0.05 -24.95
CA LEU A 58 32.32 1.42 -24.72
C LEU A 58 30.87 1.59 -25.21
N PHE A 59 30.60 1.12 -26.43
CA PHE A 59 29.27 1.21 -27.03
C PHE A 59 28.26 0.35 -26.27
N LEU A 60 28.66 -0.85 -25.82
CA LEU A 60 27.79 -1.72 -25.01
C LEU A 60 27.45 -1.11 -23.64
N ILE A 61 28.42 -0.44 -22.99
CA ILE A 61 28.19 0.29 -21.74
C ILE A 61 27.18 1.41 -21.96
N PHE A 62 27.32 2.18 -23.04
CA PHE A 62 26.34 3.22 -23.39
C PHE A 62 24.96 2.62 -23.67
N ALA A 63 24.88 1.52 -24.41
CA ALA A 63 23.63 0.81 -24.67
C ALA A 63 22.93 0.43 -23.35
N SER A 64 23.66 -0.24 -22.45
CA SER A 64 23.17 -0.67 -21.14
C SER A 64 22.72 0.51 -20.26
N ALA A 65 23.52 1.57 -20.19
CA ALA A 65 23.24 2.77 -19.40
C ALA A 65 21.97 3.51 -19.87
N ILE A 66 21.73 3.56 -21.18
CA ILE A 66 20.54 4.20 -21.77
C ILE A 66 19.28 3.44 -21.40
N VAL A 67 19.33 2.11 -21.25
CA VAL A 67 18.16 1.30 -20.89
C VAL A 67 17.94 1.24 -19.36
N LEU A 68 18.97 1.58 -18.56
CA LEU A 68 18.95 1.44 -17.11
C LEU A 68 17.79 2.20 -16.43
N VAL A 69 16.79 1.45 -15.95
CA VAL A 69 15.63 1.98 -15.22
C VAL A 69 16.01 2.28 -13.77
N ARG A 70 15.75 3.51 -13.32
CA ARG A 70 15.94 3.97 -11.92
C ARG A 70 14.89 3.45 -10.96
N GLY A 71 13.69 3.20 -11.48
CA GLY A 71 12.59 2.67 -10.72
C GLY A 71 11.27 2.94 -11.42
N TYR A 72 10.24 2.27 -10.91
CA TYR A 72 8.86 2.55 -11.26
C TYR A 72 8.29 3.44 -10.16
N ASP A 73 7.92 4.67 -10.51
CA ASP A 73 7.22 5.53 -9.56
C ASP A 73 5.72 5.29 -9.71
N SER A 74 5.22 4.23 -9.06
CA SER A 74 3.79 3.96 -8.93
C SER A 74 3.18 4.67 -7.73
N ARG A 75 3.91 5.59 -7.08
CA ARG A 75 3.34 6.42 -6.02
C ARG A 75 2.23 7.23 -6.65
N VAL A 76 1.01 6.92 -6.24
CA VAL A 76 -0.10 7.80 -6.51
C VAL A 76 0.11 9.01 -5.63
N GLU A 77 0.56 10.11 -6.22
CA GLU A 77 0.51 11.40 -5.56
C GLU A 77 -0.96 11.78 -5.43
N VAL A 78 -1.50 11.45 -4.27
CA VAL A 78 -2.84 11.84 -3.87
C VAL A 78 -2.80 13.34 -3.58
N LYS A 79 -3.57 14.13 -4.32
CA LYS A 79 -3.94 15.45 -3.82
C LYS A 79 -4.89 15.18 -2.65
N SER A 80 -4.49 15.52 -1.43
CA SER A 80 -5.41 15.52 -0.30
C SER A 80 -6.45 16.60 -0.60
N ASP A 81 -7.58 16.18 -1.14
CA ASP A 81 -8.75 17.04 -1.22
C ASP A 81 -9.32 17.12 0.21
N PRO A 82 -9.37 18.30 0.85
CA PRO A 82 -9.98 18.46 2.16
C PRO A 82 -11.44 18.03 2.19
N ASP A 83 -12.10 18.02 1.03
CA ASP A 83 -13.52 17.66 0.85
C ASP A 83 -13.73 16.17 0.48
N ALA A 84 -12.74 15.30 0.73
CA ALA A 84 -12.86 13.86 0.50
C ALA A 84 -13.98 13.26 1.37
N GLY A 85 -15.20 13.22 0.82
CA GLY A 85 -16.39 12.69 1.48
C GLY A 85 -16.27 11.22 1.83
N TRP A 86 -16.71 10.87 3.04
CA TRP A 86 -16.85 9.48 3.46
C TRP A 86 -17.95 8.80 2.65
N THR A 87 -17.62 7.70 1.98
CA THR A 87 -18.56 6.92 1.17
C THR A 87 -18.92 5.63 1.87
N HIS A 88 -20.23 5.34 1.97
CA HIS A 88 -20.71 4.05 2.50
C HIS A 88 -20.36 2.93 1.53
N VAL A 89 -19.79 1.85 2.05
CA VAL A 89 -19.39 0.70 1.23
C VAL A 89 -19.73 -0.62 1.91
N GLY A 90 -19.91 -1.66 1.11
CA GLY A 90 -20.02 -3.02 1.63
C GLY A 90 -18.66 -3.60 2.07
N MET A 91 -18.73 -4.66 2.87
CA MET A 91 -17.55 -5.42 3.30
C MET A 91 -16.78 -6.05 2.11
N ASP A 92 -17.44 -6.27 0.99
CA ASP A 92 -16.84 -6.73 -0.27
C ASP A 92 -15.74 -5.76 -0.78
N LYS A 93 -15.97 -4.45 -0.67
CA LYS A 93 -14.99 -3.43 -1.08
C LYS A 93 -13.76 -3.45 -0.19
N LEU A 94 -13.94 -3.62 1.12
CA LEU A 94 -12.82 -3.79 2.05
C LEU A 94 -12.01 -5.06 1.76
N ASN A 95 -12.69 -6.16 1.41
CA ASN A 95 -12.02 -7.39 0.99
C ASN A 95 -11.23 -7.20 -0.31
N ARG A 96 -11.76 -6.42 -1.26
CA ARG A 96 -11.08 -6.12 -2.52
C ARG A 96 -9.76 -5.36 -2.30
N ILE A 97 -9.69 -4.46 -1.32
CA ILE A 97 -8.44 -3.76 -0.97
C ILE A 97 -7.35 -4.78 -0.60
N LYS A 98 -7.66 -5.76 0.26
CA LYS A 98 -6.70 -6.83 0.63
C LYS A 98 -6.31 -7.71 -0.55
N GLU A 99 -7.26 -8.03 -1.43
CA GLU A 99 -6.98 -8.85 -2.61
C GLU A 99 -6.04 -8.14 -3.59
N LEU A 100 -6.22 -6.84 -3.79
CA LEU A 100 -5.34 -6.02 -4.64
C LEU A 100 -3.93 -5.94 -4.06
N ASP A 101 -3.79 -5.77 -2.74
CA ASP A 101 -2.48 -5.78 -2.08
C ASP A 101 -1.77 -7.14 -2.21
N ARG A 102 -2.49 -8.25 -2.00
CA ARG A 102 -1.94 -9.60 -2.20
C ARG A 102 -1.45 -9.80 -3.64
N LYS A 103 -2.26 -9.42 -4.63
CA LYS A 103 -1.87 -9.53 -6.04
C LYS A 103 -0.68 -8.64 -6.39
N ALA A 104 -0.59 -7.46 -5.78
CA ALA A 104 0.57 -6.59 -5.93
C ALA A 104 1.83 -7.22 -5.32
N ALA A 105 1.72 -7.85 -4.14
CA ALA A 105 2.84 -8.55 -3.49
C ALA A 105 3.31 -9.78 -4.27
N GLU A 106 2.40 -10.51 -4.94
CA GLU A 106 2.76 -11.63 -5.82
C GLU A 106 3.56 -11.18 -7.06
N TRP A 107 3.35 -9.95 -7.51
CA TRP A 107 4.07 -9.36 -8.63
C TRP A 107 5.52 -8.96 -8.29
N ASP A 108 5.89 -9.00 -7.00
CA ASP A 108 7.22 -8.66 -6.46
C ASP A 108 8.22 -9.84 -6.51
N ARG A 109 7.91 -10.92 -7.26
CA ARG A 109 8.74 -12.13 -7.38
C ARG A 109 9.53 -12.20 -8.70
N ASP A 110 9.97 -11.05 -9.20
CA ASP A 110 10.71 -10.98 -10.45
C ASP A 110 12.12 -11.56 -10.27
N ILE A 111 12.52 -12.53 -11.10
CA ILE A 111 13.83 -13.19 -11.03
C ILE A 111 14.99 -12.27 -11.43
N LEU A 112 14.69 -11.11 -12.01
CA LEU A 112 15.66 -10.07 -12.34
C LEU A 112 15.59 -8.89 -11.36
N ASP A 113 14.93 -9.01 -10.21
CA ASP A 113 14.96 -8.00 -9.14
C ASP A 113 15.76 -8.52 -7.95
N ILE A 114 16.94 -7.93 -7.71
CA ILE A 114 17.84 -8.35 -6.62
C ILE A 114 17.24 -8.14 -5.22
N SER A 115 16.18 -7.34 -5.09
CA SER A 115 15.57 -7.03 -3.79
C SER A 115 14.76 -8.18 -3.19
N ASN A 116 14.48 -9.24 -3.97
CA ASN A 116 13.82 -10.44 -3.49
C ASN A 116 14.77 -11.66 -3.50
N LEU A 117 14.42 -12.69 -2.70
CA LEU A 117 15.27 -13.87 -2.51
C LEU A 117 15.52 -14.65 -3.81
N ALA A 118 14.51 -14.75 -4.68
CA ALA A 118 14.61 -15.47 -5.94
C ALA A 118 15.56 -14.75 -6.90
N GLY A 119 15.44 -13.42 -7.03
CA GLY A 119 16.33 -12.60 -7.85
C GLY A 119 17.76 -12.55 -7.33
N PHE A 120 17.96 -12.55 -6.01
CA PHE A 120 19.30 -12.69 -5.44
C PHE A 120 19.93 -14.05 -5.76
N PHE A 121 19.16 -15.14 -5.65
CA PHE A 121 19.67 -16.48 -5.99
C PHE A 121 20.01 -16.61 -7.48
N THR A 122 19.14 -16.14 -8.38
CA THR A 122 19.43 -16.17 -9.83
C THR A 122 20.63 -15.32 -10.20
N PHE A 123 20.81 -14.16 -9.55
CA PHE A 123 22.01 -13.33 -9.70
C PHE A 123 23.29 -14.11 -9.35
N LEU A 124 23.31 -14.82 -8.21
CA LEU A 124 24.45 -15.64 -7.81
C LEU A 124 24.72 -16.80 -8.78
N VAL A 125 23.66 -17.47 -9.26
CA VAL A 125 23.79 -18.54 -10.27
C VAL A 125 24.37 -17.98 -11.56
N THR A 126 23.87 -16.85 -12.06
CA THR A 126 24.40 -16.21 -13.27
C THR A 126 25.87 -15.82 -13.10
N LEU A 127 26.25 -15.23 -11.96
CA LEU A 127 27.64 -14.87 -11.70
C LEU A 127 28.54 -16.11 -11.66
N SER A 128 28.07 -17.19 -11.04
CA SER A 128 28.79 -18.47 -10.97
C SER A 128 29.01 -19.06 -12.37
N VAL A 129 27.98 -19.04 -13.22
CA VAL A 129 28.08 -19.49 -14.62
C VAL A 129 29.10 -18.65 -15.40
N LEU A 130 29.09 -17.33 -15.24
CA LEU A 130 30.07 -16.45 -15.91
C LEU A 130 31.50 -16.73 -15.47
N VAL A 131 31.72 -16.99 -14.17
CA VAL A 131 33.05 -17.39 -13.65
C VAL A 131 33.48 -18.74 -14.24
N ILE A 132 32.59 -19.73 -14.30
CA ILE A 132 32.89 -21.05 -14.88
C ILE A 132 33.26 -20.93 -16.36
N VAL A 133 32.52 -20.12 -17.12
CA VAL A 133 32.81 -19.87 -18.55
C VAL A 133 34.16 -19.19 -18.71
N TYR A 134 34.47 -18.18 -17.89
CA TYR A 134 35.77 -17.50 -17.92
C TYR A 134 36.92 -18.46 -17.64
N LEU A 135 36.82 -19.27 -16.57
CA LEU A 135 37.87 -20.24 -16.22
C LEU A 135 38.06 -21.31 -17.30
N SER A 136 36.97 -21.83 -17.86
CA SER A 136 37.01 -22.86 -18.91
C SER A 136 37.62 -22.37 -20.22
N THR A 137 37.47 -21.08 -20.53
CA THR A 137 37.97 -20.50 -21.79
C THR A 137 39.37 -19.90 -21.66
N ARG A 138 39.80 -19.54 -20.45
CA ARG A 138 41.08 -18.88 -20.18
C ARG A 138 42.29 -19.68 -20.67
N ASP A 139 42.29 -20.99 -20.44
CA ASP A 139 43.44 -21.86 -20.73
C ASP A 139 43.43 -22.41 -22.18
N SER A 140 42.34 -22.16 -22.92
CA SER A 140 42.24 -22.60 -24.32
C SER A 140 42.84 -21.56 -25.27
N TYR A 141 43.85 -21.95 -26.03
CA TYR A 141 44.48 -21.09 -27.05
C TYR A 141 43.47 -20.55 -28.08
N PHE A 142 42.48 -21.36 -28.47
CA PHE A 142 41.49 -20.99 -29.49
C PHE A 142 40.34 -20.14 -28.95
N TYR A 143 39.91 -20.38 -27.70
CA TYR A 143 38.71 -19.74 -27.14
C TYR A 143 39.01 -18.59 -26.18
N ARG A 144 40.27 -18.34 -25.82
CA ARG A 144 40.64 -17.32 -24.82
C ARG A 144 40.08 -15.94 -25.15
N GLU A 145 40.34 -15.43 -26.35
CA GLU A 145 39.90 -14.07 -26.73
C GLU A 145 38.37 -13.98 -26.81
N THR A 146 37.73 -14.98 -27.44
CA THR A 146 36.25 -15.03 -27.56
C THR A 146 35.57 -15.18 -26.20
N GLY A 147 36.14 -15.97 -25.28
CA GLY A 147 35.63 -16.15 -23.93
C GLY A 147 35.69 -14.87 -23.10
N VAL A 148 36.79 -14.12 -23.21
CA VAL A 148 36.94 -12.82 -22.54
C VAL A 148 35.95 -11.79 -23.09
N ILE A 149 35.74 -11.74 -24.40
CA ILE A 149 34.72 -10.88 -25.03
C ILE A 149 33.32 -11.25 -24.53
N PHE A 150 32.95 -12.53 -24.62
CA PHE A 150 31.63 -13.01 -24.21
C PHE A 150 31.31 -12.69 -22.75
N VAL A 151 32.24 -12.99 -21.83
CA VAL A 151 32.04 -12.73 -20.39
C VAL A 151 31.94 -11.22 -20.13
N SER A 152 32.76 -10.40 -20.79
CA SER A 152 32.70 -8.94 -20.65
C SER A 152 31.34 -8.39 -21.12
N ASP A 153 30.86 -8.85 -22.26
CA ASP A 153 29.58 -8.41 -22.82
C ASP A 153 28.40 -8.85 -21.95
N ALA A 154 28.44 -10.08 -21.44
CA ALA A 154 27.44 -10.60 -20.52
C ALA A 154 27.42 -9.79 -19.21
N ILE A 155 28.57 -9.40 -18.67
CA ILE A 155 28.65 -8.52 -17.50
C ILE A 155 28.04 -7.16 -17.84
N ILE A 156 28.38 -6.54 -18.98
CA ILE A 156 27.91 -5.20 -19.33
C ILE A 156 26.39 -5.17 -19.59
N LEU A 157 25.85 -6.20 -20.24
CA LEU A 157 24.47 -6.22 -20.70
C LEU A 157 23.51 -6.86 -19.69
N ILE A 158 23.94 -7.90 -18.98
CA ILE A 158 23.04 -8.72 -18.15
C ILE A 158 23.09 -8.31 -16.68
N VAL A 159 24.28 -8.11 -16.10
CA VAL A 159 24.42 -7.80 -14.66
C VAL A 159 23.64 -6.55 -14.24
N PRO A 160 23.69 -5.42 -14.98
CA PRO A 160 22.93 -4.24 -14.62
C PRO A 160 21.42 -4.47 -14.55
N MET A 161 20.87 -5.47 -15.24
CA MET A 161 19.43 -5.75 -15.22
C MET A 161 18.92 -6.08 -13.82
N TRP A 162 19.71 -6.74 -12.97
CA TRP A 162 19.33 -7.02 -11.57
C TRP A 162 19.20 -5.77 -10.69
N PHE A 163 19.86 -4.69 -11.09
CA PHE A 163 19.81 -3.39 -10.41
C PHE A 163 18.85 -2.42 -11.09
N THR A 164 18.33 -2.76 -12.27
CA THR A 164 17.32 -1.95 -12.94
C THR A 164 15.96 -2.15 -12.30
N GLY A 165 15.31 -1.03 -11.96
CA GLY A 165 13.88 -1.04 -11.73
C GLY A 165 13.41 -1.65 -10.42
N ILE A 166 14.19 -1.59 -9.34
CA ILE A 166 13.75 -1.95 -7.97
C ILE A 166 12.34 -1.38 -7.74
N ARG A 167 11.34 -2.27 -7.75
CA ARG A 167 9.93 -1.87 -7.78
C ARG A 167 9.51 -1.53 -6.36
N ARG A 168 9.56 -0.25 -5.99
CA ARG A 168 8.98 0.19 -4.72
C ARG A 168 7.46 0.27 -4.86
N ILE A 169 6.77 -0.87 -4.70
CA ILE A 169 5.32 -0.88 -4.60
C ILE A 169 4.94 -0.11 -3.31
N PRO A 170 4.14 0.96 -3.40
CA PRO A 170 3.67 1.66 -2.21
C PRO A 170 2.75 0.73 -1.42
N LYS A 171 3.27 0.15 -0.33
CA LYS A 171 2.46 -0.59 0.61
C LYS A 171 1.54 0.39 1.33
N GLN A 172 0.22 0.29 1.12
CA GLN A 172 -0.77 1.02 1.93
C GLN A 172 -0.90 0.34 3.32
N GLY A 173 0.23 0.14 4.01
CA GLY A 173 0.29 -0.65 5.24
C GLY A 173 -0.69 -0.17 6.30
N ASN A 174 -0.80 1.15 6.47
CA ASN A 174 -1.73 1.76 7.43
C ASN A 174 -3.19 1.45 7.11
N LEU A 175 -3.62 1.60 5.84
CA LEU A 175 -4.99 1.28 5.44
C LEU A 175 -5.30 -0.21 5.65
N LEU A 176 -4.35 -1.09 5.32
CA LEU A 176 -4.52 -2.53 5.51
C LEU A 176 -4.67 -2.93 6.98
N ILE A 177 -3.91 -2.30 7.88
CA ILE A 177 -4.07 -2.48 9.34
C ILE A 177 -5.49 -2.09 9.76
N LYS A 178 -5.97 -0.92 9.32
CA LYS A 178 -7.34 -0.47 9.64
C LYS A 178 -8.40 -1.44 9.08
N VAL A 179 -8.27 -1.86 7.82
CA VAL A 179 -9.18 -2.84 7.18
C VAL A 179 -9.21 -4.15 7.96
N ASP A 180 -8.06 -4.63 8.45
CA ASP A 180 -8.00 -5.85 9.24
C ASP A 180 -8.77 -5.72 10.56
N ILE A 181 -8.56 -4.62 11.28
CA ILE A 181 -9.29 -4.34 12.53
C ILE A 181 -10.80 -4.25 12.27
N ILE A 182 -11.23 -3.52 11.23
CA ILE A 182 -12.66 -3.40 10.87
C ILE A 182 -13.28 -4.77 10.58
N LYS A 183 -12.59 -5.64 9.84
CA LYS A 183 -13.07 -7.02 9.59
C LYS A 183 -13.24 -7.81 10.88
N GLN A 184 -12.30 -7.69 11.82
CA GLN A 184 -12.41 -8.36 13.11
C GLN A 184 -13.53 -7.78 13.97
N MET A 185 -13.78 -6.47 13.88
CA MET A 185 -14.91 -5.82 14.56
C MET A 185 -16.25 -6.20 13.95
N GLU A 186 -16.34 -6.33 12.63
CA GLU A 186 -17.56 -6.78 11.94
C GLU A 186 -17.90 -8.23 12.31
N ALA A 187 -16.90 -9.12 12.33
CA ALA A 187 -17.08 -10.49 12.79
C ALA A 187 -17.54 -10.56 14.25
N TYR A 188 -16.94 -9.75 15.14
CA TYR A 188 -17.38 -9.65 16.53
C TYR A 188 -18.79 -9.06 16.67
N PHE A 189 -19.09 -8.00 15.91
CA PHE A 189 -20.40 -7.36 15.89
C PHE A 189 -21.50 -8.36 15.52
N ARG A 190 -21.28 -9.21 14.50
CA ARG A 190 -22.23 -10.26 14.14
C ARG A 190 -22.58 -11.22 15.30
N LEU A 191 -21.67 -11.42 16.25
CA LEU A 191 -21.90 -12.29 17.41
C LEU A 191 -22.68 -11.59 18.52
N VAL A 192 -22.56 -10.27 18.65
CA VAL A 192 -23.14 -9.49 19.77
C VAL A 192 -24.28 -8.56 19.35
N LYS A 193 -24.58 -8.48 18.05
CA LYS A 193 -25.63 -7.61 17.52
C LYS A 193 -27.00 -8.03 18.04
N LYS A 194 -27.85 -7.05 18.25
CA LYS A 194 -29.30 -7.25 18.47
C LYS A 194 -30.06 -6.94 17.18
N ASP A 195 -31.34 -7.28 17.16
CA ASP A 195 -32.22 -6.95 16.04
C ASP A 195 -32.32 -5.43 15.88
N GLY A 196 -32.28 -5.00 14.61
CA GLY A 196 -32.25 -3.59 14.23
C GLY A 196 -30.90 -2.90 14.34
N GLU A 197 -29.80 -3.62 14.59
CA GLU A 197 -28.45 -3.03 14.59
C GLU A 197 -27.70 -3.37 13.29
N ASN A 198 -27.17 -2.34 12.62
CA ASN A 198 -26.57 -2.45 11.29
C ASN A 198 -25.11 -1.96 11.30
N PHE A 199 -24.20 -2.77 10.78
CA PHE A 199 -22.78 -2.42 10.61
C PHE A 199 -22.54 -1.79 9.24
N VAL A 200 -22.03 -0.56 9.22
CA VAL A 200 -21.89 0.23 7.99
C VAL A 200 -20.43 0.62 7.79
N PRO A 201 -19.68 -0.07 6.92
CA PRO A 201 -18.32 0.33 6.56
C PRO A 201 -18.30 1.63 5.74
N LEU A 202 -17.28 2.47 5.96
CA LEU A 202 -17.04 3.69 5.20
C LEU A 202 -15.60 3.75 4.68
N LEU A 203 -15.45 4.25 3.46
CA LEU A 203 -14.15 4.55 2.86
C LEU A 203 -14.03 6.05 2.58
N MET A 204 -12.87 6.59 2.90
CA MET A 204 -12.46 7.89 2.39
C MET A 204 -11.74 7.68 1.07
N LEU A 205 -12.22 8.34 0.03
CA LEU A 205 -11.68 8.23 -1.32
C LEU A 205 -11.04 9.56 -1.69
N ALA A 206 -9.82 9.51 -2.19
CA ALA A 206 -9.14 10.68 -2.76
C ALA A 206 -8.94 10.48 -4.26
N LYS A 207 -8.97 11.57 -5.03
CA LYS A 207 -8.72 11.53 -6.47
C LYS A 207 -7.22 11.58 -6.74
N ASP A 208 -6.77 10.73 -7.65
CA ASP A 208 -5.42 10.82 -8.20
C ASP A 208 -5.32 11.89 -9.31
N LYS A 209 -4.11 12.10 -9.82
CA LYS A 209 -3.85 13.02 -10.94
C LYS A 209 -4.59 12.66 -12.23
N THR A 210 -5.09 11.43 -12.35
CA THR A 210 -5.88 10.95 -13.50
C THR A 210 -7.39 11.06 -13.26
N GLY A 211 -7.80 11.56 -12.10
CA GLY A 211 -9.20 11.67 -11.69
C GLY A 211 -9.81 10.39 -11.11
N LYS A 212 -9.03 9.31 -10.97
CA LYS A 212 -9.49 8.04 -10.39
C LYS A 212 -9.52 8.11 -8.87
N SER A 213 -10.55 7.54 -8.28
CA SER A 213 -10.72 7.48 -6.82
C SER A 213 -9.90 6.32 -6.22
N ILE A 214 -9.14 6.61 -5.18
CA ILE A 214 -8.30 5.67 -4.46
C ILE A 214 -8.64 5.75 -2.98
N PRO A 215 -8.81 4.60 -2.29
CA PRO A 215 -9.07 4.59 -0.87
C PRO A 215 -7.82 5.05 -0.11
N THR A 216 -8.02 6.02 0.79
CA THR A 216 -6.97 6.58 1.65
C THR A 216 -7.18 6.23 3.12
N ASP A 217 -8.44 6.09 3.53
CA ASP A 217 -8.79 5.74 4.91
C ASP A 217 -10.08 4.90 4.96
N CYS A 218 -10.29 4.21 6.07
CA CYS A 218 -11.50 3.45 6.35
C CYS A 218 -11.94 3.62 7.82
N LYS A 219 -13.26 3.61 8.01
CA LYS A 219 -13.91 3.59 9.32
C LYS A 219 -15.19 2.77 9.23
N PHE A 220 -15.91 2.59 10.33
CA PHE A 220 -17.27 2.05 10.27
C PHE A 220 -18.21 2.82 11.20
N ALA A 221 -19.49 2.71 10.91
CA ALA A 221 -20.56 3.16 11.77
C ALA A 221 -21.43 1.98 12.19
N VAL A 222 -22.13 2.13 13.31
CA VAL A 222 -23.25 1.26 13.68
C VAL A 222 -24.49 2.13 13.75
N THR A 223 -25.48 1.80 12.94
CA THR A 223 -26.79 2.45 12.92
C THR A 223 -27.85 1.54 13.51
N PHE A 224 -28.92 2.14 14.00
CA PHE A 224 -30.02 1.44 14.65
C PHE A 224 -31.33 1.71 13.89
N ASP A 225 -32.21 0.72 13.84
CA ASP A 225 -33.55 0.91 13.31
C ASP A 225 -34.35 1.80 14.28
N ASN A 226 -35.15 2.72 13.73
CA ASN A 226 -35.95 3.69 14.49
C ASN A 226 -35.11 4.59 15.43
N MET A 227 -33.93 5.04 14.98
CA MET A 227 -33.16 6.05 15.70
C MET A 227 -33.99 7.34 15.88
N PRO A 228 -34.00 7.94 17.08
CA PRO A 228 -34.63 9.23 17.29
C PRO A 228 -34.02 10.32 16.40
N ASP A 229 -34.83 11.31 16.02
CA ASP A 229 -34.35 12.46 15.26
C ASP A 229 -33.19 13.15 15.99
N GLY A 230 -32.12 13.42 15.25
CA GLY A 230 -30.89 14.00 15.79
C GLY A 230 -29.91 12.98 16.39
N PHE A 231 -30.22 11.69 16.45
CA PHE A 231 -29.24 10.67 16.82
C PHE A 231 -28.56 10.06 15.58
N TYR A 232 -27.22 10.09 15.53
CA TYR A 232 -26.46 9.64 14.35
C TYR A 232 -25.86 8.22 14.50
N GLY A 233 -26.00 7.60 15.68
CA GLY A 233 -25.47 6.27 15.95
C GLY A 233 -24.03 6.28 16.47
N ILE A 234 -23.31 5.18 16.21
CA ILE A 234 -21.92 5.00 16.62
C ILE A 234 -21.02 5.20 15.40
N GLN A 235 -19.92 5.93 15.56
CA GLN A 235 -18.80 5.94 14.62
C GLN A 235 -17.55 5.36 15.28
N ALA A 236 -16.92 4.39 14.64
CA ALA A 236 -15.71 3.75 15.12
C ALA A 236 -14.55 4.00 14.16
N GLN A 237 -13.41 4.43 14.70
CA GLN A 237 -12.24 4.85 13.92
C GLN A 237 -10.97 4.21 14.47
N VAL A 238 -9.99 4.03 13.58
CA VAL A 238 -8.64 3.58 13.93
C VAL A 238 -7.65 4.64 13.49
N ASN A 239 -6.92 5.22 14.44
CA ASN A 239 -5.78 6.10 14.16
C ASN A 239 -4.48 5.29 14.24
N ILE A 240 -3.52 5.58 13.37
CA ILE A 240 -2.21 4.91 13.40
C ILE A 240 -1.19 5.88 14.01
N ASN A 241 -0.73 5.57 15.22
CA ASN A 241 0.33 6.31 15.89
C ASN A 241 1.68 5.79 15.40
N LEU A 242 2.51 6.63 14.79
CA LEU A 242 3.85 6.25 14.34
C LEU A 242 4.86 6.53 15.45
N VAL A 243 5.46 5.48 16.01
CA VAL A 243 6.53 5.58 17.00
C VAL A 243 7.76 4.86 16.45
N GLN A 244 8.86 5.60 16.28
CA GLN A 244 10.12 5.08 15.72
C GLN A 244 9.94 4.31 14.39
N GLY A 245 9.02 4.78 13.53
CA GLY A 245 8.73 4.14 12.25
C GLY A 245 7.82 2.91 12.33
N THR A 246 7.44 2.45 13.52
CA THR A 246 6.44 1.40 13.72
C THR A 246 5.07 2.00 13.94
N GLY A 247 4.06 1.52 13.20
CA GLY A 247 2.68 1.96 13.33
C GLY A 247 1.93 1.18 14.42
N TYR A 248 1.35 1.91 15.38
CA TYR A 248 0.55 1.37 16.47
C TYR A 248 -0.91 1.79 16.29
N PRO A 249 -1.84 0.86 16.03
CA PRO A 249 -3.25 1.19 15.85
C PRO A 249 -3.90 1.58 17.18
N TYR A 250 -4.65 2.66 17.16
CA TYR A 250 -5.44 3.16 18.29
C TYR A 250 -6.91 3.24 17.89
N PHE A 251 -7.71 2.33 18.43
CA PHE A 251 -9.13 2.19 18.12
C PHE A 251 -9.98 2.88 19.19
N TYR A 252 -11.01 3.59 18.74
CA TYR A 252 -12.01 4.22 19.59
C TYR A 252 -13.37 4.25 18.91
N CYS A 253 -14.41 4.37 19.73
CA CYS A 253 -15.78 4.56 19.29
C CYS A 253 -16.30 5.92 19.75
N VAL A 254 -17.24 6.47 19.00
CA VAL A 254 -17.88 7.74 19.29
C VAL A 254 -19.38 7.58 19.10
N ILE A 255 -20.16 7.87 20.14
CA ILE A 255 -21.61 8.01 20.04
C ILE A 255 -21.87 9.45 19.63
N VAL A 256 -22.60 9.67 18.52
CA VAL A 256 -22.74 11.01 17.92
C VAL A 256 -24.22 11.38 17.86
N ALA A 257 -24.55 12.61 18.27
CA ALA A 257 -25.86 13.20 18.13
C ALA A 257 -25.76 14.69 17.74
N LYS A 258 -26.88 15.26 17.31
CA LYS A 258 -27.05 16.69 17.07
C LYS A 258 -26.93 17.46 18.40
N PRO A 259 -26.43 18.70 18.41
CA PRO A 259 -26.47 19.54 19.60
C PRO A 259 -27.89 19.71 20.14
N GLY A 260 -28.02 19.66 21.47
CA GLY A 260 -29.28 19.67 22.20
C GLY A 260 -29.93 18.29 22.40
N PHE A 261 -29.29 17.19 21.98
CA PHE A 261 -29.84 15.83 22.20
C PHE A 261 -29.77 15.42 23.68
N GLY A 262 -28.81 15.98 24.43
CA GLY A 262 -28.60 15.64 25.84
C GLY A 262 -27.83 14.34 26.00
N LEU A 263 -26.70 14.20 25.29
CA LEU A 263 -25.73 13.13 25.56
C LEU A 263 -24.95 13.38 26.85
N ASP A 264 -24.86 14.63 27.31
CA ASP A 264 -24.15 15.03 28.54
C ASP A 264 -24.69 14.32 29.80
N ARG A 265 -26.02 14.24 29.95
CA ARG A 265 -26.68 13.57 31.07
C ARG A 265 -26.36 12.08 31.07
N HIS A 266 -26.37 11.46 29.90
CA HIS A 266 -26.05 10.05 29.74
C HIS A 266 -24.59 9.81 30.08
N ALA A 267 -23.68 10.62 29.55
CA ALA A 267 -22.24 10.50 29.80
C ALA A 267 -21.87 10.57 31.29
N ARG A 268 -22.57 11.40 32.08
CA ARG A 268 -22.38 11.49 33.54
C ARG A 268 -22.80 10.23 34.29
N GLU A 269 -23.72 9.44 33.73
CA GLU A 269 -24.23 8.21 34.33
C GLU A 269 -23.39 6.97 33.94
N ILE A 270 -22.55 7.07 32.92
CA ILE A 270 -21.74 5.93 32.47
C ILE A 270 -20.59 5.68 33.45
N VAL A 271 -20.57 4.49 34.02
CA VAL A 271 -19.45 4.02 34.84
C VAL A 271 -18.40 3.41 33.92
N ALA A 272 -17.27 4.10 33.73
CA ALA A 272 -16.21 3.64 32.86
C ALA A 272 -15.60 2.31 33.36
N PRO A 273 -15.59 1.24 32.52
CA PRO A 273 -14.94 -0.02 32.87
C PRO A 273 -13.43 0.15 33.04
N LYS A 274 -12.78 -0.78 33.77
CA LYS A 274 -11.33 -0.75 33.97
C LYS A 274 -10.58 -0.75 32.63
N GLY A 275 -9.77 0.30 32.41
CA GLY A 275 -8.94 0.47 31.22
C GLY A 275 -9.65 1.12 30.03
N ILE A 276 -10.89 1.60 30.22
CA ILE A 276 -11.64 2.39 29.24
C ILE A 276 -11.83 3.80 29.82
N THR A 277 -11.66 4.81 28.97
CA THR A 277 -11.95 6.21 29.25
C THR A 277 -13.15 6.63 28.41
N ILE A 278 -14.06 7.36 29.05
CA ILE A 278 -15.30 7.86 28.44
C ILE A 278 -15.31 9.36 28.62
N ASP A 279 -15.24 10.09 27.51
CA ASP A 279 -15.16 11.55 27.49
C ASP A 279 -16.35 12.14 26.72
N TYR A 280 -17.06 13.08 27.33
CA TYR A 280 -18.06 13.89 26.63
C TYR A 280 -17.41 15.12 26.01
N ASN A 281 -17.78 15.43 24.76
CA ASN A 281 -17.44 16.69 24.12
C ASN A 281 -18.64 17.21 23.33
N GLU A 282 -18.74 18.54 23.22
CA GLU A 282 -19.76 19.21 22.43
C GLU A 282 -19.10 20.30 21.57
N ASN A 283 -19.57 20.45 20.34
CA ASN A 283 -19.23 21.57 19.48
C ASN A 283 -20.48 22.08 18.74
N SER A 284 -20.33 23.12 17.91
CA SER A 284 -21.44 23.72 17.16
C SER A 284 -22.20 22.76 16.24
N ASN A 285 -21.60 21.60 15.92
CA ASN A 285 -22.10 20.68 14.90
C ASN A 285 -22.60 19.34 15.49
N ALA A 286 -22.09 18.93 16.65
CA ALA A 286 -22.42 17.64 17.27
C ALA A 286 -22.10 17.61 18.78
N GLU A 287 -22.90 16.83 19.50
CA GLU A 287 -22.54 16.27 20.80
C GLU A 287 -21.97 14.86 20.61
N VAL A 288 -20.90 14.54 21.34
CA VAL A 288 -20.24 13.25 21.23
C VAL A 288 -19.82 12.66 22.57
N ILE A 289 -19.99 11.33 22.70
CA ILE A 289 -19.38 10.53 23.78
C ILE A 289 -18.28 9.68 23.14
N VAL A 290 -17.03 9.93 23.51
CA VAL A 290 -15.87 9.19 23.02
C VAL A 290 -15.53 8.08 24.01
N ILE A 291 -15.54 6.84 23.54
CA ILE A 291 -15.20 5.64 24.32
C ILE A 291 -13.92 5.05 23.75
N ARG A 292 -12.86 5.05 24.55
CA ARG A 292 -11.51 4.71 24.11
C ARG A 292 -10.70 4.01 25.19
N GLN A 293 -9.61 3.36 24.81
CA GLN A 293 -8.68 2.79 25.78
C GLN A 293 -8.03 3.90 26.61
N THR A 294 -7.97 3.74 27.93
CA THR A 294 -7.24 4.63 28.81
C THR A 294 -5.75 4.63 28.45
N THR A 295 -5.19 5.81 28.26
CA THR A 295 -3.76 6.00 27.99
C THR A 295 -3.05 6.54 29.22
N THR A 296 -1.76 6.21 29.35
CA THR A 296 -0.85 6.79 30.33
C THR A 296 0.33 7.42 29.60
N LYS A 297 1.21 8.14 30.29
CA LYS A 297 2.42 8.72 29.69
C LYS A 297 3.33 7.69 29.00
N THR A 298 3.24 6.41 29.37
CA THR A 298 4.11 5.34 28.87
C THR A 298 3.35 4.19 28.18
N SER A 299 2.01 4.20 28.16
CA SER A 299 1.22 3.08 27.64
C SER A 299 -0.14 3.51 27.09
N GLY A 300 -0.77 2.62 26.33
CA GLY A 300 -2.15 2.81 25.86
C GLY A 300 -2.28 3.46 24.47
N TYR A 301 -1.19 3.85 23.83
CA TYR A 301 -1.17 4.35 22.44
C TYR A 301 -1.38 3.26 21.37
N HIS A 302 -1.60 2.01 21.80
CA HIS A 302 -1.91 0.84 20.99
C HIS A 302 -3.11 0.11 21.60
N THR A 303 -4.13 -0.12 20.79
CA THR A 303 -5.32 -0.89 21.17
C THR A 303 -5.23 -2.29 20.57
N LYS A 304 -5.10 -3.31 21.43
CA LYS A 304 -5.10 -4.71 20.98
C LYS A 304 -6.52 -5.11 20.56
N ILE A 305 -6.65 -6.13 19.72
CA ILE A 305 -7.95 -6.62 19.22
C ILE A 305 -8.96 -6.91 20.34
N ASN A 306 -8.53 -7.55 21.43
CA ASN A 306 -9.43 -7.84 22.55
C ASN A 306 -9.92 -6.56 23.23
N ASP A 307 -9.11 -5.52 23.27
CA ASP A 307 -9.50 -4.23 23.83
C ASP A 307 -10.39 -3.46 22.84
N CYS A 308 -10.17 -3.59 21.52
CA CYS A 308 -11.13 -3.10 20.51
C CYS A 308 -12.51 -3.71 20.69
N LYS A 309 -12.59 -5.04 20.92
CA LYS A 309 -13.85 -5.75 21.17
C LYS A 309 -14.55 -5.24 22.43
N LYS A 310 -13.79 -5.02 23.52
CA LYS A 310 -14.33 -4.45 24.77
C LYS A 310 -14.89 -3.04 24.54
N ILE A 311 -14.14 -2.17 23.87
CA ILE A 311 -14.58 -0.81 23.54
C ILE A 311 -15.87 -0.83 22.72
N LEU A 312 -15.93 -1.68 21.69
CA LEU A 312 -17.14 -1.80 20.85
C LEU A 312 -18.33 -2.36 21.65
N ALA A 313 -18.11 -3.39 22.47
CA ALA A 313 -19.16 -3.98 23.30
C ALA A 313 -19.74 -2.96 24.30
N GLU A 314 -18.87 -2.22 24.98
CA GLU A 314 -19.25 -1.17 25.91
C GLU A 314 -20.05 -0.08 25.20
N THR A 315 -19.56 0.38 24.05
CA THR A 315 -20.24 1.41 23.25
C THR A 315 -21.65 0.97 22.83
N LEU A 316 -21.80 -0.28 22.40
CA LEU A 316 -23.10 -0.84 22.06
C LEU A 316 -24.02 -0.90 23.28
N ALA A 317 -23.51 -1.35 24.44
CA ALA A 317 -24.28 -1.42 25.67
C ALA A 317 -24.80 -0.04 26.09
N GLU A 318 -23.93 0.98 26.09
CA GLU A 318 -24.31 2.33 26.47
C GLU A 318 -25.28 2.96 25.46
N THR A 319 -25.04 2.75 24.16
CA THR A 319 -25.97 3.25 23.13
C THR A 319 -27.36 2.62 23.26
N ARG A 320 -27.45 1.33 23.57
CA ARG A 320 -28.74 0.65 23.83
C ARG A 320 -29.47 1.26 25.03
N LYS A 321 -28.76 1.60 26.10
CA LYS A 321 -29.34 2.28 27.28
C LYS A 321 -29.90 3.65 26.88
N ILE A 322 -29.11 4.46 26.17
CA ILE A 322 -29.52 5.78 25.66
C ILE A 322 -30.80 5.66 24.83
N LEU A 323 -30.82 4.78 23.83
CA LEU A 323 -31.98 4.58 22.95
C LEU A 323 -33.23 4.12 23.72
N SER A 324 -33.06 3.20 24.68
CA SER A 324 -34.17 2.71 25.50
C SER A 324 -34.76 3.78 26.42
N SER A 325 -33.93 4.70 26.93
CA SER A 325 -34.37 5.80 27.78
C SER A 325 -35.17 6.84 27.00
N THR A 326 -34.73 7.18 25.78
CA THR A 326 -35.38 8.16 24.92
C THR A 326 -36.74 7.66 24.42
N GLN A 327 -36.87 6.37 24.10
CA GLN A 327 -38.14 5.78 23.68
C GLN A 327 -39.22 5.77 24.79
N LYS A 328 -38.82 5.75 26.07
CA LYS A 328 -39.77 5.85 27.19
C LYS A 328 -40.34 7.26 27.34
N VAL A 329 -39.53 8.29 27.06
CA VAL A 329 -39.96 9.69 27.13
C VAL A 329 -40.93 10.05 26.00
N ILE A 330 -40.77 9.46 24.81
CA ILE A 330 -41.63 9.76 23.64
C ILE A 330 -43.03 9.09 23.75
N LYS A 331 -43.17 8.03 24.56
CA LYS A 331 -44.43 7.31 24.75
C LYS A 331 -45.29 7.83 25.92
N GLN A 332 -44.82 8.84 26.65
CA GLN A 332 -45.56 9.53 27.71
C GLN A 332 -46.13 10.85 27.19
#